data_AF-A0A402C239-F1
#
_entry.id   AF-A0A402C239-F1
#
_cell.length_a   1.000
_cell.length_b   1.000
_cell.length_c   1.000
_cell.angle_alpha   90.00
_cell.angle_beta   90.00
_cell.angle_gamma   90.00
#
_symmetry.space_group_name_H-M   'P 1'
#
loop_
_entity.id
_entity.type
_entity.pdbx_description
1 polymer ?
#
loop_
_entity_poly.entity_id
_entity_poly.type
_entity_poly.pdbx_seq_one_letter_code
_entity_poly.pdbx_strand_id
1 'polypeptide(L)'
;MTTPSQASVFVDDRTTEAQEKTDTPTAEIVVKGRNVEVPDHFRVYVSEKLSRLERFDPSIFLFDVELQHEPNRRQRKNCQRVEITARGKGPVARAEACADSFYAAFESVTAKLESRLRRTKDRKKVHYGEKTPVSVAEATAALAEDDSLGISPDISLDGQVSEEHTPGHVVRTKEHTATPMTIDDALYEMELVGHDFFLFHDKESDKASVVYRRHAFDYGLIRLA
;
A
#
# COMPACT_ATOMS: atom_id res chain seq x y z
N MET A 1 71.30 24.47 -29.31
CA MET A 1 70.13 24.85 -30.13
C MET A 1 69.33 23.57 -30.35
N THR A 2 68.11 23.34 -29.89
CA THR A 2 67.04 24.22 -29.40
C THR A 2 66.05 23.32 -28.64
N THR A 3 65.65 23.72 -27.45
CA THR A 3 64.53 23.16 -26.67
C THR A 3 63.19 23.65 -27.23
N PRO A 4 62.13 22.84 -27.13
CA PRO A 4 60.80 23.40 -26.83
C PRO A 4 60.17 22.64 -25.64
N SER A 5 59.93 23.34 -24.52
CA SER A 5 58.68 24.06 -24.23
C SER A 5 57.65 23.13 -23.57
N GLN A 6 57.70 23.06 -22.24
CA GLN A 6 56.64 22.52 -21.40
C GLN A 6 55.38 23.39 -21.54
N ALA A 7 54.30 22.81 -22.04
CA ALA A 7 52.96 23.37 -21.89
C ALA A 7 52.36 22.85 -20.57
N SER A 8 52.28 23.74 -19.59
CA SER A 8 51.54 23.53 -18.35
C SER A 8 50.04 23.58 -18.65
N VAL A 9 49.37 22.42 -18.64
CA VAL A 9 47.91 22.34 -18.64
C VAL A 9 47.44 22.55 -17.20
N PHE A 10 47.02 23.76 -16.89
CA PHE A 10 46.19 24.04 -15.72
C PHE A 10 44.83 23.39 -15.96
N VAL A 11 44.53 22.32 -15.22
CA VAL A 11 43.17 21.77 -15.14
C VAL A 11 42.46 22.57 -14.04
N ASP A 12 41.50 23.39 -14.46
CA ASP A 12 40.59 24.13 -13.59
C ASP A 12 39.82 23.15 -12.69
N ASP A 13 40.19 23.10 -11.40
CA ASP A 13 39.50 22.38 -10.33
C ASP A 13 38.23 23.13 -9.89
N ARG A 14 37.32 23.37 -10.84
CA ARG A 14 36.07 24.14 -10.60
C ARG A 14 34.81 23.46 -11.13
N THR A 15 34.84 22.14 -11.33
CA THR A 15 33.68 21.41 -11.84
C THR A 15 33.38 20.16 -11.03
N THR A 16 33.14 20.29 -9.73
CA THR A 16 32.39 19.24 -8.97
C THR A 16 31.70 19.78 -7.70
N GLU A 17 31.13 20.99 -7.73
CA GLU A 17 30.22 21.47 -6.67
C GLU A 17 28.74 21.44 -7.10
N ALA A 18 28.42 20.80 -8.23
CA ALA A 18 27.06 20.67 -8.71
C ALA A 18 26.47 19.30 -8.31
N GLN A 19 25.56 19.36 -7.32
CA GLN A 19 24.53 18.37 -6.97
C GLN A 19 24.88 17.27 -5.96
N GLU A 20 24.98 17.64 -4.69
CA GLU A 20 24.57 16.76 -3.59
C GLU A 20 23.59 17.51 -2.68
N LYS A 21 22.37 17.75 -3.18
CA LYS A 21 21.24 18.00 -2.29
C LYS A 21 20.89 16.66 -1.64
N THR A 22 21.54 16.33 -0.55
CA THR A 22 21.00 15.34 0.39
C THR A 22 19.64 15.89 0.83
N ASP A 23 18.55 15.27 0.38
CA ASP A 23 17.18 15.51 0.86
C ASP A 23 17.22 15.24 2.37
N THR A 24 17.47 16.28 3.17
CA THR A 24 17.47 16.16 4.63
C THR A 24 16.06 15.80 5.05
N PRO A 25 15.84 14.63 5.69
CA PRO A 25 14.50 14.21 6.06
C PRO A 25 13.90 15.22 7.04
N THR A 26 12.66 15.63 6.78
CA THR A 26 11.94 16.52 7.70
C THR A 26 11.40 15.73 8.90
N ALA A 27 11.17 14.42 8.73
CA ALA A 27 10.69 13.55 9.78
C ALA A 27 11.84 13.03 10.66
N GLU A 28 11.55 12.85 11.94
CA GLU A 28 12.45 12.21 12.89
C GLU A 28 12.50 10.70 12.62
N ILE A 29 13.69 10.14 12.45
CA ILE A 29 13.90 8.71 12.18
C ILE A 29 14.53 8.07 13.41
N VAL A 30 13.81 7.15 14.03
CA VAL A 30 14.26 6.41 15.21
C VAL A 30 14.50 4.96 14.83
N VAL A 31 15.76 4.53 14.85
CA VAL A 31 16.15 3.14 14.52
C VAL A 31 16.50 2.38 15.80
N LYS A 32 15.75 1.31 16.08
CA LYS A 32 15.91 0.44 17.26
C LYS A 32 16.25 -0.98 16.81
N GLY A 33 17.19 -1.61 17.52
CA GLY A 33 17.50 -3.04 17.35
C GLY A 33 17.01 -3.84 18.55
N ARG A 34 16.23 -4.90 18.29
CA ARG A 34 15.84 -5.90 19.29
C ARG A 34 16.67 -7.15 19.07
N ASN A 35 17.62 -7.38 19.98
CA ASN A 35 18.63 -8.45 19.90
C ASN A 35 19.59 -8.32 18.70
N VAL A 36 19.79 -7.10 18.20
CA VAL A 36 20.66 -6.81 17.06
C VAL A 36 21.37 -5.49 17.29
N GLU A 37 22.67 -5.46 17.04
CA GLU A 37 23.43 -4.22 16.95
C GLU A 37 23.19 -3.60 15.57
N VAL A 38 22.76 -2.34 15.54
CA VAL A 38 22.45 -1.62 14.29
C VAL A 38 23.73 -0.93 13.80
N PRO A 39 24.31 -1.36 12.67
CA PRO A 39 25.49 -0.70 12.11
C PRO A 39 25.16 0.70 11.59
N ASP A 40 26.13 1.62 11.61
CA ASP A 40 25.91 3.00 11.16
C ASP A 40 25.58 3.10 9.66
N HIS A 41 26.19 2.24 8.84
CA HIS A 41 25.87 2.18 7.41
C HIS A 41 24.39 1.83 7.17
N PHE A 42 23.78 1.03 8.06
CA PHE A 42 22.37 0.68 7.95
C PHE A 42 21.48 1.88 8.32
N ARG A 43 21.90 2.72 9.27
CA ARG A 43 21.18 3.96 9.60
C ARG A 43 21.16 4.92 8.42
N VAL A 44 22.31 5.09 7.75
CA VAL A 44 22.41 5.91 6.53
C VAL A 44 21.48 5.34 5.45
N TYR A 45 21.54 4.03 5.22
CA TYR A 45 20.67 3.36 4.25
C TYR A 45 19.17 3.58 4.53
N VAL A 46 18.75 3.42 5.78
CA VAL A 46 17.36 3.65 6.21
C VAL A 46 16.96 5.11 5.99
N SER A 47 17.82 6.07 6.34
CA SER A 47 17.53 7.49 6.16
C SER A 47 17.34 7.89 4.69
N GLU A 48 18.18 7.39 3.79
CA GLU A 48 18.09 7.68 2.35
C GLU A 48 16.83 7.08 1.71
N LYS A 49 16.38 5.92 2.20
CA LYS A 49 15.20 5.26 1.68
C LYS A 49 13.90 5.83 2.25
N LEU A 50 13.89 6.20 3.54
CA LEU A 50 12.72 6.82 4.16
C LEU A 50 12.49 8.25 3.67
N SER A 51 13.54 9.01 3.32
CA SER A 51 13.38 10.34 2.72
C SER A 51 12.57 10.31 1.41
N ARG A 52 12.66 9.22 0.65
CA ARG A 52 11.82 9.02 -0.56
C ARG A 52 10.34 8.87 -0.22
N LEU A 53 10.02 8.29 0.94
CA LEU A 53 8.63 8.08 1.38
C LEU A 53 7.98 9.38 1.88
N GLU A 54 8.76 10.35 2.37
CA GLU A 54 8.25 11.67 2.78
C GLU A 54 7.56 12.42 1.63
N ARG A 55 7.96 12.15 0.37
CA ARG A 55 7.34 12.76 -0.82
C ARG A 55 5.86 12.41 -1.00
N PHE A 56 5.42 11.27 -0.45
CA PHE A 56 4.03 10.83 -0.59
C PHE A 56 3.11 11.49 0.43
N ASP A 57 3.54 11.60 1.68
CA ASP A 57 2.77 12.24 2.75
C ASP A 57 3.68 13.14 3.62
N PRO A 58 3.68 14.47 3.38
CA PRO A 58 4.48 15.43 4.16
C PRO A 58 3.95 15.64 5.58
N SER A 59 2.85 14.98 5.96
CA SER A 59 2.24 15.04 7.29
C SER A 59 2.93 14.15 8.33
N ILE A 60 3.82 13.27 7.88
CA ILE A 60 4.54 12.32 8.74
C ILE A 60 5.68 13.04 9.45
N PHE A 61 5.76 12.88 10.76
CA PHE A 61 6.78 13.53 11.59
C PHE A 61 7.70 12.54 12.31
N LEU A 62 7.31 11.27 12.45
CA LEU A 62 8.12 10.24 13.12
C LEU A 62 8.06 8.91 12.37
N PHE A 63 9.22 8.33 12.11
CA PHE A 63 9.38 6.95 11.66
C PHE A 63 10.07 6.12 12.74
N ASP A 64 9.31 5.22 13.37
CA ASP A 64 9.85 4.20 14.26
C ASP A 64 10.23 2.96 13.42
N VAL A 65 11.52 2.63 13.36
CA VAL A 65 12.05 1.43 12.68
C VAL A 65 12.57 0.47 13.73
N GLU A 66 11.98 -0.72 13.80
CA GLU A 66 12.41 -1.79 14.70
C GLU A 66 12.96 -2.97 13.89
N LEU A 67 14.21 -3.33 14.17
CA LEU A 67 14.87 -4.50 13.63
C LEU A 67 14.84 -5.64 14.64
N GLN A 68 14.45 -6.82 14.23
CA GLN A 68 14.43 -8.02 15.06
C GLN A 68 15.12 -9.17 14.33
N HIS A 69 16.04 -9.84 15.03
CA HIS A 69 16.61 -11.11 14.58
C HIS A 69 16.03 -12.26 15.41
N GLU A 70 15.44 -13.24 14.72
CA GLU A 70 14.97 -14.48 15.35
C GLU A 70 15.99 -15.61 15.14
N PRO A 71 16.59 -16.14 16.23
CA PRO A 71 17.57 -17.22 16.15
C PRO A 71 16.89 -18.58 16.00
N ASN A 72 16.18 -18.82 14.89
CA ASN A 72 15.53 -20.09 14.62
C ASN A 72 16.12 -20.77 13.37
N ARG A 73 16.83 -21.88 13.55
CA ARG A 73 17.53 -22.60 12.46
C ARG A 73 16.58 -23.13 11.38
N ARG A 74 15.31 -23.38 11.71
CA ARG A 74 14.30 -23.85 10.74
C ARG A 74 13.77 -22.73 9.86
N GLN A 75 13.83 -21.48 10.32
CA GLN A 75 13.27 -20.30 9.65
C GLN A 75 14.38 -19.39 9.10
N ARG A 76 15.48 -19.95 8.58
CA ARG A 76 16.61 -19.16 8.05
C ARG A 76 16.20 -18.15 6.98
N LYS A 77 15.15 -18.44 6.20
CA LYS A 77 14.65 -17.54 5.14
C LYS A 77 13.86 -16.34 5.67
N ASN A 78 13.39 -16.39 6.92
CA ASN A 78 12.55 -15.37 7.56
C ASN A 78 13.13 -14.92 8.91
N CYS A 79 14.44 -15.09 9.11
CA CYS A 79 15.07 -14.85 10.40
C CYS A 79 15.20 -13.36 10.74
N GLN A 80 15.18 -12.49 9.74
CA GLN A 80 15.21 -11.05 9.92
C GLN A 80 13.82 -10.48 9.74
N ARG A 81 13.33 -9.76 10.75
CA ARG A 81 12.04 -9.09 10.74
C ARG A 81 12.26 -7.60 10.93
N VAL A 82 11.63 -6.80 10.09
CA VAL A 82 11.66 -5.35 10.18
C VAL A 82 10.22 -4.85 10.30
N GLU A 83 9.98 -4.00 11.29
CA GLU A 83 8.71 -3.31 11.49
C GLU A 83 8.96 -1.81 11.37
N ILE A 84 8.16 -1.14 10.53
CA ILE A 84 8.19 0.31 10.39
C ILE A 84 6.82 0.85 10.77
N THR A 85 6.81 1.80 11.70
CA THR A 85 5.61 2.55 12.10
C THR A 85 5.82 4.02 11.77
N ALA A 86 5.08 4.51 10.78
CA ALA A 86 5.05 5.92 10.41
C ALA A 86 3.91 6.62 11.14
N ARG A 87 4.24 7.67 11.90
CA ARG A 87 3.27 8.52 12.62
C ARG A 87 3.22 9.89 11.98
N GLY A 88 2.01 10.33 11.65
CA GLY A 88 1.76 11.64 11.08
C GLY A 88 0.47 12.26 11.60
N LYS A 89 0.09 13.42 11.08
CA LYS A 89 -1.22 14.05 11.36
C LYS A 89 -2.29 13.28 10.57
N GLY A 90 -2.71 12.13 11.09
CA GLY A 90 -3.64 11.22 10.42
C GLY A 90 -3.59 9.78 10.95
N PRO A 91 -4.17 8.81 10.23
CA PRO A 91 -4.10 7.40 10.61
C PRO A 91 -2.65 6.90 10.57
N VAL A 92 -2.30 6.05 11.54
CA VAL A 92 -0.95 5.48 11.66
C VAL A 92 -0.74 4.42 10.58
N ALA A 93 0.37 4.52 9.84
CA ALA A 93 0.76 3.54 8.83
C ALA A 93 1.85 2.63 9.40
N ARG A 94 1.51 1.35 9.60
CA ARG A 94 2.46 0.31 10.03
C ARG A 94 2.73 -0.65 8.88
N ALA A 95 3.94 -1.14 8.74
CA ALA A 95 4.27 -2.23 7.80
C ALA A 95 5.30 -3.16 8.42
N GLU A 96 5.20 -4.43 8.07
CA GLU A 96 6.07 -5.50 8.55
C GLU A 96 6.48 -6.40 7.40
N ALA A 97 7.73 -6.86 7.41
CA ALA A 97 8.20 -7.90 6.52
C ALA A 97 9.32 -8.70 7.19
N CYS A 98 9.42 -9.96 6.74
CA CYS A 98 10.48 -10.86 7.13
C CYS A 98 11.26 -11.29 5.88
N ALA A 99 12.56 -11.47 6.03
CA ALA A 99 13.45 -11.99 4.99
C ALA A 99 14.67 -12.68 5.61
N ASP A 100 15.61 -13.08 4.75
CA ASP A 100 16.89 -13.69 5.10
C ASP A 100 17.95 -12.66 5.53
N SER A 101 17.84 -11.42 5.04
CA SER A 101 18.72 -10.29 5.33
C SER A 101 17.92 -9.03 5.72
N PHE A 102 18.49 -8.16 6.55
CA PHE A 102 17.88 -6.87 6.93
C PHE A 102 17.61 -5.98 5.72
N TYR A 103 18.49 -5.99 4.72
CA TYR A 103 18.30 -5.22 3.49
C TYR A 103 17.07 -5.70 2.71
N ALA A 104 16.94 -7.02 2.52
CA ALA A 104 15.81 -7.61 1.82
C ALA A 104 14.49 -7.40 2.57
N ALA A 105 14.51 -7.53 3.91
CA ALA A 105 13.36 -7.25 4.75
C ALA A 105 12.97 -5.78 4.64
N PHE A 106 13.94 -4.86 4.74
CA PHE A 106 13.70 -3.42 4.67
C PHE A 106 13.13 -2.96 3.32
N GLU A 107 13.65 -3.46 2.19
CA GLU A 107 13.07 -3.17 0.87
C GLU A 107 11.62 -3.66 0.77
N SER A 108 11.36 -4.87 1.29
CA SER A 108 10.01 -5.44 1.32
C SER A 108 9.05 -4.63 2.20
N VAL A 109 9.50 -4.11 3.35
CA VAL A 109 8.70 -3.22 4.18
C VAL A 109 8.46 -1.89 3.47
N THR A 110 9.49 -1.32 2.85
CA THR A 110 9.41 -0.03 2.15
C THR A 110 8.37 -0.08 1.04
N ALA A 111 8.38 -1.14 0.20
CA ALA A 111 7.38 -1.33 -0.85
C ALA A 111 5.94 -1.47 -0.30
N LYS A 112 5.77 -2.18 0.82
CA LYS A 112 4.47 -2.30 1.51
C LYS A 112 4.01 -0.96 2.06
N LEU A 113 4.92 -0.18 2.65
CA LEU A 113 4.62 1.11 3.24
C LEU A 113 4.28 2.15 2.17
N GLU A 114 5.03 2.19 1.08
CA GLU A 114 4.75 3.02 -0.10
C GLU A 114 3.34 2.76 -0.65
N SER A 115 2.98 1.50 -0.85
CA SER A 115 1.64 1.11 -1.30
C SER A 115 0.54 1.58 -0.34
N ARG A 116 0.78 1.52 0.98
CA ARG A 116 -0.17 2.01 2.00
C ARG A 116 -0.30 3.53 1.97
N LEU A 117 0.83 4.25 1.92
CA LEU A 117 0.83 5.72 1.85
C LEU A 117 0.16 6.23 0.59
N ARG A 118 0.39 5.58 -0.56
CA ARG A 118 -0.28 5.91 -1.81
C ARG A 118 -1.81 5.76 -1.68
N ARG A 119 -2.29 4.63 -1.15
CA ARG A 119 -3.73 4.42 -0.89
C ARG A 119 -4.33 5.47 0.04
N THR A 120 -3.62 5.85 1.10
CA THR A 120 -4.08 6.89 2.03
C THR A 120 -4.12 8.26 1.36
N LYS A 121 -3.12 8.59 0.53
CA LYS A 121 -3.09 9.83 -0.25
C LYS A 121 -4.24 9.88 -1.27
N ASP A 122 -4.45 8.78 -1.99
CA ASP A 122 -5.53 8.67 -2.97
C ASP A 122 -6.90 8.81 -2.28
N ARG A 123 -7.10 8.16 -1.13
CA ARG A 123 -8.31 8.30 -0.32
C ARG A 123 -8.54 9.74 0.18
N LYS A 124 -7.48 10.49 0.52
CA LYS A 124 -7.58 11.92 0.88
C LYS A 124 -7.92 12.80 -0.33
N LYS A 125 -7.52 12.39 -1.53
CA LYS A 125 -7.82 13.08 -2.80
C LYS A 125 -9.25 12.82 -3.29
N VAL A 126 -9.83 11.67 -2.94
CA VAL A 126 -11.25 11.38 -3.19
C VAL A 126 -12.08 12.31 -2.33
N HIS A 127 -12.56 13.40 -2.93
CA HIS A 127 -13.46 14.35 -2.32
C HIS A 127 -14.79 13.66 -2.01
N TYR A 128 -15.25 13.82 -0.77
CA TYR A 128 -16.55 13.35 -0.31
C TYR A 128 -17.67 14.20 -0.96
N GLY A 129 -18.45 13.60 -1.88
CA GLY A 129 -19.70 14.18 -2.41
C GLY A 129 -19.84 14.23 -3.93
N GLU A 130 -21.01 14.71 -4.40
CA GLU A 130 -21.50 14.91 -5.80
C GLU A 130 -20.57 15.69 -6.76
N LYS A 131 -19.35 16.06 -6.33
CA LYS A 131 -18.36 16.78 -7.13
C LYS A 131 -17.16 15.90 -7.44
N THR A 132 -17.40 14.66 -7.84
CA THR A 132 -16.40 13.88 -8.56
C THR A 132 -16.27 14.49 -9.96
N PRO A 133 -15.10 15.02 -10.37
CA PRO A 133 -14.91 15.34 -11.77
C PRO A 133 -15.08 14.04 -12.56
N VAL A 134 -15.89 14.11 -13.62
CA VAL A 134 -16.18 13.00 -14.55
C VAL A 134 -14.87 12.26 -14.85
N SER A 135 -14.85 10.96 -14.60
CA SER A 135 -13.65 10.16 -14.85
C SER A 135 -13.29 10.22 -16.34
N VAL A 136 -12.01 10.12 -16.70
CA VAL A 136 -11.58 10.19 -18.11
C VAL A 136 -12.31 9.13 -18.94
N ALA A 137 -12.54 7.94 -18.36
CA ALA A 137 -13.29 6.85 -18.98
C ALA A 137 -14.77 7.24 -19.24
N GLU A 138 -15.41 7.91 -18.30
CA GLU A 138 -16.79 8.40 -18.42
C GLU A 138 -16.91 9.57 -19.42
N ALA A 139 -15.89 10.44 -19.48
CA ALA A 139 -15.80 11.52 -20.47
C ALA A 139 -15.57 10.98 -21.89
N THR A 140 -14.82 9.89 -22.05
CA THR A 140 -14.63 9.23 -23.35
C THR A 140 -15.79 8.31 -23.74
N ALA A 141 -16.56 7.80 -22.77
CA ALA A 141 -17.74 6.98 -23.04
C ALA A 141 -18.83 7.80 -23.76
N ALA A 142 -19.04 9.06 -23.36
CA ALA A 142 -19.97 9.97 -24.04
C ALA A 142 -19.55 10.31 -25.47
N LEU A 143 -18.25 10.21 -25.80
CA LEU A 143 -17.73 10.41 -27.16
C LEU A 143 -17.71 9.11 -27.99
N ALA A 144 -17.76 7.95 -27.35
CA ALA A 144 -17.83 6.65 -28.03
C ALA A 144 -19.26 6.31 -28.50
N GLU A 145 -20.28 6.97 -27.95
CA GLU A 145 -21.67 6.84 -28.43
C GLU A 145 -21.97 7.69 -29.68
N ASP A 146 -21.12 8.66 -30.03
CA ASP A 146 -21.22 9.45 -31.27
C ASP A 146 -20.44 8.77 -32.40
N ASP A 147 -20.86 7.55 -32.76
CA ASP A 147 -20.37 6.80 -33.91
C ASP A 147 -20.90 7.40 -35.22
N SER A 148 -20.33 8.54 -35.64
CA SER A 148 -20.56 9.13 -36.96
C SER A 148 -19.30 9.29 -37.81
N LEU A 149 -18.18 8.65 -37.44
CA LEU A 149 -16.98 8.60 -38.28
C LEU A 149 -16.40 7.19 -38.33
N GLY A 150 -16.92 6.43 -39.29
CA GLY A 150 -16.46 5.09 -39.64
C GLY A 150 -14.97 5.03 -39.96
N ILE A 151 -14.20 4.50 -39.01
CA ILE A 151 -12.85 3.99 -39.25
C ILE A 151 -12.79 2.61 -38.59
N SER A 152 -12.96 1.57 -39.40
CA SER A 152 -12.43 0.26 -39.06
C SER A 152 -10.90 0.31 -39.15
N PRO A 153 -10.21 -0.27 -38.16
CA PRO A 153 -9.34 -1.36 -38.54
C PRO A 153 -9.47 -2.53 -37.56
N ASP A 154 -9.65 -3.69 -38.18
CA ASP A 154 -9.31 -5.01 -37.70
C ASP A 154 -7.94 -5.01 -36.97
N ILE A 155 -7.96 -5.07 -35.63
CA ILE A 155 -6.86 -5.61 -34.83
C ILE A 155 -7.47 -6.50 -33.75
N SER A 156 -7.44 -7.79 -34.04
CA SER A 156 -7.56 -8.85 -33.04
C SER A 156 -6.46 -8.70 -31.99
N LEU A 157 -6.82 -8.35 -30.76
CA LEU A 157 -6.00 -8.61 -29.57
C LEU A 157 -6.88 -9.28 -28.51
N ASP A 158 -6.88 -10.60 -28.58
CA ASP A 158 -7.26 -11.48 -27.48
C ASP A 158 -6.31 -11.25 -26.30
N GLY A 159 -6.88 -11.11 -25.10
CA GLY A 159 -6.20 -11.46 -23.86
C GLY A 159 -5.70 -10.30 -22.99
N GLN A 160 -6.28 -10.24 -21.79
CA GLN A 160 -5.83 -9.52 -20.60
C GLN A 160 -6.23 -8.03 -20.51
N VAL A 161 -7.53 -7.82 -20.28
CA VAL A 161 -7.96 -6.70 -19.42
C VAL A 161 -7.38 -7.00 -18.04
N SER A 162 -6.22 -6.42 -17.75
CA SER A 162 -5.71 -6.36 -16.39
C SER A 162 -6.70 -5.47 -15.64
N GLU A 163 -7.60 -6.08 -14.86
CA GLU A 163 -8.39 -5.36 -13.87
C GLU A 163 -7.42 -4.68 -12.90
N GLU A 164 -7.05 -3.45 -13.21
CA GLU A 164 -6.47 -2.52 -12.26
C GLU A 164 -7.50 -2.36 -11.15
N HIS A 165 -7.35 -3.16 -10.10
CA HIS A 165 -8.07 -3.04 -8.85
C HIS A 165 -7.70 -1.71 -8.21
N THR A 166 -8.29 -0.62 -8.71
CA THR A 166 -8.16 0.71 -8.13
C THR A 166 -8.85 0.68 -6.76
N PRO A 167 -8.12 0.96 -5.68
CA PRO A 167 -8.66 0.85 -4.33
C PRO A 167 -9.73 1.94 -4.12
N GLY A 168 -10.99 1.54 -3.99
CA GLY A 168 -12.12 2.44 -3.72
C GLY A 168 -13.37 2.19 -4.56
N HIS A 169 -13.29 1.37 -5.61
CA HIS A 169 -14.46 1.05 -6.41
C HIS A 169 -15.33 0.00 -5.68
N VAL A 170 -16.53 0.38 -5.24
CA VAL A 170 -17.54 -0.59 -4.79
C VAL A 170 -17.98 -1.36 -6.03
N VAL A 171 -17.37 -2.53 -6.25
CA VAL A 171 -17.57 -3.34 -7.47
C VAL A 171 -19.01 -3.81 -7.62
N ARG A 172 -19.74 -3.96 -6.51
CA ARG A 172 -21.12 -4.42 -6.54
C ARG A 172 -21.86 -4.00 -5.27
N THR A 173 -22.97 -3.28 -5.43
CA THR A 173 -23.93 -3.02 -4.36
C THR A 173 -25.06 -4.04 -4.49
N LYS A 174 -25.28 -4.84 -3.44
CA LYS A 174 -26.46 -5.71 -3.33
C LYS A 174 -27.31 -5.22 -2.16
N GLU A 175 -28.49 -4.72 -2.49
CA GLU A 175 -29.51 -4.39 -1.49
C GLU A 175 -30.38 -5.63 -1.27
N HIS A 176 -30.42 -6.11 -0.03
CA HIS A 176 -31.15 -7.31 0.33
C HIS A 176 -32.30 -6.95 1.25
N THR A 177 -33.53 -7.01 0.74
CA THR A 177 -34.74 -6.92 1.56
C THR A 177 -34.90 -8.24 2.31
N ALA A 178 -34.43 -8.29 3.56
CA ALA A 178 -34.45 -9.51 4.36
C ALA A 178 -35.65 -9.55 5.31
N THR A 179 -36.37 -10.67 5.32
CA THR A 179 -37.34 -11.00 6.38
C THR A 179 -36.60 -11.30 7.69
N PRO A 180 -37.12 -10.85 8.86
CA PRO A 180 -36.51 -11.18 10.15
C PRO A 180 -36.41 -12.71 10.33
N MET A 181 -35.20 -13.21 10.54
CA MET A 181 -34.90 -14.63 10.74
C MET A 181 -33.97 -14.82 11.94
N THR A 182 -33.88 -16.06 12.46
CA THR A 182 -32.99 -16.36 13.58
C THR A 182 -31.56 -16.60 13.11
N ILE A 183 -30.61 -16.63 14.05
CA ILE A 183 -29.20 -16.91 13.76
C ILE A 183 -29.03 -18.30 13.13
N ASP A 184 -29.78 -19.29 13.63
CA ASP A 184 -29.71 -20.68 13.14
C ASP A 184 -30.28 -20.79 11.71
N ASP A 185 -31.37 -20.06 11.41
CA ASP A 185 -31.92 -19.99 10.06
C ASP A 185 -30.92 -19.36 9.07
N ALA A 186 -30.24 -18.28 9.49
CA ALA A 186 -29.22 -17.62 8.69
C ALA A 186 -28.00 -18.51 8.43
N LEU A 187 -27.61 -19.35 9.39
CA LEU A 187 -26.56 -20.36 9.21
C LEU A 187 -26.97 -21.42 8.18
N TYR A 188 -28.21 -21.91 8.27
CA TYR A 188 -28.74 -22.88 7.32
C TYR A 188 -28.74 -22.34 5.88
N GLU A 189 -29.20 -21.11 5.69
CA GLU A 189 -29.18 -20.45 4.37
C GLU A 189 -27.75 -20.16 3.87
N MET A 190 -26.83 -19.78 4.77
CA MET A 190 -25.42 -19.60 4.43
C MET A 190 -24.77 -20.91 3.93
N GLU A 191 -25.08 -22.04 4.56
CA GLU A 191 -24.62 -23.36 4.13
C GLU A 191 -25.26 -23.80 2.81
N LEU A 192 -26.55 -23.55 2.63
CA LEU A 192 -27.30 -23.90 1.42
C LEU A 192 -26.79 -23.12 0.19
N VAL A 193 -26.52 -21.82 0.36
CA VAL A 193 -25.99 -20.97 -0.71
C VAL A 193 -24.48 -21.16 -0.88
N GLY A 194 -23.79 -21.70 0.13
CA GLY A 194 -22.34 -21.97 0.08
C GLY A 194 -21.49 -20.70 0.10
N HIS A 195 -21.96 -19.62 0.74
CA HIS A 195 -21.21 -18.36 0.88
C HIS A 195 -20.45 -18.29 2.20
N ASP A 196 -19.37 -17.50 2.22
CA ASP A 196 -18.53 -17.34 3.41
C ASP A 196 -19.12 -16.39 4.46
N PHE A 197 -20.09 -15.56 4.07
CA PHE A 197 -20.84 -14.67 4.95
C PHE A 197 -22.28 -14.51 4.49
N PHE A 198 -23.17 -14.23 5.44
CA PHE A 198 -24.59 -14.02 5.19
C PHE A 198 -25.12 -12.85 6.03
N LEU A 199 -25.68 -11.84 5.35
CA LEU A 199 -26.30 -10.66 5.96
C LEU A 199 -27.80 -10.92 6.15
N PHE A 200 -28.28 -10.77 7.38
CA PHE A 200 -29.68 -11.00 7.74
C PHE A 200 -30.17 -9.99 8.77
N HIS A 201 -31.49 -9.92 8.93
CA HIS A 201 -32.12 -9.15 9.99
C HIS A 201 -32.47 -10.11 11.14
N ASP A 202 -31.84 -9.91 12.30
CA ASP A 202 -32.05 -10.79 13.45
C ASP A 202 -33.40 -10.52 14.11
N LYS A 203 -34.22 -11.57 14.23
CA LYS A 203 -35.55 -11.52 14.84
C LYS A 203 -35.50 -11.26 16.35
N GLU A 204 -34.45 -11.67 17.05
CA GLU A 204 -34.38 -11.50 18.51
C GLU A 204 -33.92 -10.10 18.90
N SER A 205 -32.93 -9.56 18.19
CA SER A 205 -32.33 -8.27 18.50
C SER A 205 -32.84 -7.11 17.65
N ASP A 206 -33.68 -7.36 16.65
CA ASP A 206 -34.23 -6.38 15.69
C ASP A 206 -33.13 -5.55 15.00
N LYS A 207 -32.01 -6.22 14.68
CA LYS A 207 -30.79 -5.59 14.18
C LYS A 207 -30.25 -6.31 12.96
N ALA A 208 -29.67 -5.53 12.05
CA ALA A 208 -28.88 -6.07 10.94
C ALA A 208 -27.62 -6.76 11.49
N SER A 209 -27.49 -8.04 11.16
CA SER A 209 -26.42 -8.93 11.64
C SER A 209 -25.84 -9.72 10.48
N VAL A 210 -24.56 -10.09 10.60
CA VAL A 210 -23.83 -10.87 9.60
C VAL A 210 -23.23 -12.09 10.27
N VAL A 211 -23.54 -13.28 9.75
CA VAL A 211 -22.84 -14.52 10.09
C VAL A 211 -21.70 -14.73 9.09
N TYR A 212 -20.55 -15.25 9.54
CA TYR A 212 -19.43 -15.58 8.66
C TYR A 212 -18.65 -16.80 9.15
N ARG A 213 -17.95 -17.47 8.23
CA ARG A 213 -17.09 -18.62 8.52
C ARG A 213 -15.72 -18.17 9.05
N ARG A 214 -15.26 -18.82 10.12
CA ARG A 214 -13.92 -18.63 10.72
C ARG A 214 -13.05 -19.85 10.45
N HIS A 215 -11.73 -19.68 10.51
CA HIS A 215 -10.79 -20.79 10.33
C HIS A 215 -11.02 -21.85 11.43
N ALA A 216 -10.97 -23.14 11.06
CA ALA A 216 -11.23 -24.32 11.90
C ALA A 216 -12.71 -24.71 12.14
N PHE A 217 -13.61 -24.40 11.18
CA PHE A 217 -15.05 -24.76 11.21
C PHE A 217 -15.89 -24.02 12.26
N ASP A 218 -15.38 -22.93 12.80
CA ASP A 218 -16.14 -22.07 13.71
C ASP A 218 -16.96 -21.03 12.93
N TYR A 219 -18.11 -20.63 13.49
CA TYR A 219 -18.95 -19.55 12.97
C TYR A 219 -18.82 -18.29 13.84
N GLY A 220 -18.79 -17.12 13.19
CA GLY A 220 -18.74 -15.82 13.84
C GLY A 220 -19.98 -14.97 13.53
N LEU A 221 -20.37 -14.11 14.47
CA LEU A 221 -21.50 -13.18 14.34
C LEU A 221 -21.01 -11.73 14.52
N ILE A 222 -21.36 -10.85 13.59
CA ILE A 222 -21.13 -9.40 13.65
C ILE A 222 -22.49 -8.72 13.67
N ARG A 223 -22.69 -7.76 14.57
CA ARG A 223 -23.94 -6.99 14.69
C ARG A 223 -23.65 -5.51 14.80
N LEU A 224 -24.54 -4.68 14.27
CA LEU A 224 -24.47 -3.24 14.45
C LEU A 224 -25.10 -2.84 15.80
N ALA A 225 -24.43 -1.96 16.54
CA ALA A 225 -24.84 -1.52 17.87
C ALA A 225 -25.92 -0.43 17.79
#